data_AF-R6MVW4-F1
#
_entry.id   AF-R6MVW4-F1
#
_cell.length_a   1.000
_cell.length_b   1.000
_cell.length_c   1.000
_cell.angle_alpha   90.00
_cell.angle_beta   90.00
_cell.angle_gamma   90.00
#
_symmetry.space_group_name_H-M   'P 1'
#
loop_
_entity.id
_entity.type
_entity.pdbx_description
1 polymer ?
#
loop_
_entity_poly.entity_id
_entity_poly.type
_entity_poly.pdbx_seq_one_letter_code
_entity_poly.pdbx_strand_id
1 'polypeptide(L)' 'MGGKVIETEAKKMYNRGRNEGENKKLKDQIKKKLAKGKGIAQIADEIEESEETVLELIKQIEAEKQVI' A
#
# COMPACT_ATOMS: atom_id res chain seq x y z
N MET A 1 -30.28 14.02 -27.79
CA MET A 1 -29.49 12.80 -28.07
C MET A 1 -28.35 12.76 -27.07
N GLY A 2 -28.44 11.84 -26.10
CA GLY A 2 -27.52 11.76 -24.96
C GLY A 2 -26.09 11.45 -25.41
N GLY A 3 -25.15 12.25 -24.90
CA GLY A 3 -23.73 12.06 -25.13
C GLY A 3 -23.32 10.65 -24.68
N LYS A 4 -22.78 9.89 -25.63
CA LYS A 4 -22.18 8.58 -25.37
C LYS A 4 -20.97 8.81 -24.47
N VAL A 5 -21.16 8.58 -23.18
CA VAL A 5 -20.14 8.68 -22.14
C VAL A 5 -18.95 7.80 -22.50
N ILE A 6 -17.80 8.44 -22.72
CA ILE A 6 -16.48 7.83 -22.86
C ILE A 6 -16.04 7.39 -21.46
N GLU A 7 -16.74 6.43 -20.84
CA GLU A 7 -16.57 6.14 -19.40
C GLU A 7 -15.78 4.88 -19.08
N THR A 8 -15.21 4.20 -20.09
CA THR A 8 -14.69 2.84 -19.90
C THR A 8 -13.17 2.78 -19.64
N GLU A 9 -12.38 3.73 -20.14
CA GLU A 9 -10.90 3.68 -20.01
C GLU A 9 -10.35 4.60 -18.91
N ALA A 10 -10.91 5.80 -18.75
CA ALA A 10 -10.48 6.74 -17.71
C ALA A 10 -10.71 6.20 -16.28
N LYS A 11 -11.80 5.44 -16.07
CA LYS A 11 -12.15 4.82 -14.78
C LYS A 11 -11.16 3.72 -14.37
N LYS A 12 -10.60 2.98 -15.35
CA LYS A 12 -9.57 1.96 -15.10
C LYS A 12 -8.23 2.57 -14.72
N MET A 13 -7.83 3.66 -15.36
CA MET A 13 -6.60 4.38 -15.04
C MET A 13 -6.64 5.01 -13.64
N TYR A 14 -7.78 5.59 -13.25
CA TYR A 14 -7.93 6.23 -11.94
C TYR A 14 -7.85 5.24 -10.76
N ASN A 15 -8.44 4.04 -10.92
CA ASN A 15 -8.40 3.02 -9.87
C ASN A 15 -7.00 2.43 -9.64
N ARG A 16 -6.19 2.32 -10.71
CA ARG A 16 -4.83 1.76 -10.59
C ARG A 16 -3.90 2.68 -9.80
N GLY A 17 -3.92 3.98 -10.08
CA GLY A 17 -3.11 4.97 -9.35
C GLY A 17 -3.51 5.13 -7.88
N ARG A 18 -4.80 5.00 -7.55
CA ARG A 18 -5.27 5.07 -6.15
C ARG A 18 -4.81 3.87 -5.33
N ASN A 19 -4.83 2.67 -5.91
CA ASN A 19 -4.43 1.45 -5.21
C ASN A 19 -2.90 1.38 -4.97
N GLU A 20 -2.11 1.88 -5.93
CA GLU A 20 -0.65 2.03 -5.76
C GLU A 20 -0.30 3.05 -4.66
N GLY A 21 -1.08 4.13 -4.56
CA GLY A 21 -0.91 5.15 -3.52
C GLY A 21 -1.17 4.63 -2.10
N GLU A 22 -2.25 3.87 -1.91
CA GLU A 22 -2.61 3.29 -0.61
C GLU A 22 -1.55 2.28 -0.14
N ASN A 23 -1.10 1.39 -1.04
CA ASN A 23 -0.06 0.41 -0.72
C ASN A 23 1.28 1.08 -0.38
N LYS A 24 1.66 2.13 -1.12
CA LYS A 24 2.87 2.91 -0.82
C LYS A 24 2.77 3.61 0.54
N LYS A 25 1.61 4.14 0.88
CA LYS A 25 1.36 4.79 2.18
C LYS A 25 1.46 3.79 3.33
N LEU A 26 0.90 2.59 3.18
CA LEU A 26 1.04 1.51 4.18
C LEU A 26 2.51 1.11 4.35
N LYS A 27 3.23 0.88 3.24
CA LYS A 27 4.67 0.57 3.29
C LYS A 27 5.50 1.65 3.99
N ASP A 28 5.21 2.92 3.75
CA ASP A 28 5.90 4.04 4.40
C ASP A 28 5.59 4.12 5.91
N GLN A 29 4.34 3.89 6.30
CA GLN A 29 3.95 3.80 7.72
C GLN A 29 4.70 2.67 8.42
N ILE A 30 4.71 1.47 7.82
CA ILE A 30 5.44 0.30 8.33
C ILE A 30 6.93 0.60 8.47
N LYS A 31 7.58 1.17 7.45
CA LYS A 31 8.99 1.61 7.52
C LYS A 31 9.25 2.55 8.69
N LYS A 32 8.41 3.58 8.86
CA LYS A 32 8.56 4.55 9.95
C LYS A 32 8.40 3.91 11.32
N LYS A 33 7.48 2.94 11.47
CA LYS A 33 7.24 2.26 12.74
C LYS A 33 8.36 1.27 13.07
N LEU A 34 8.84 0.52 12.07
CA LEU A 34 10.03 -0.32 12.19
C LEU A 34 11.27 0.49 12.56
N ALA A 35 11.47 1.66 11.96
CA ALA A 35 12.58 2.56 12.29
C ALA A 35 12.51 3.10 13.73
N LYS A 36 11.31 3.16 14.32
CA LYS A 36 11.10 3.49 15.74
C LYS A 36 11.26 2.28 16.67
N GLY A 37 11.57 1.09 16.13
CA GLY A 37 11.71 -0.15 16.90
C GLY A 37 10.39 -0.83 17.29
N LYS A 38 9.27 -0.51 16.63
CA LYS A 38 7.98 -1.16 16.90
C LYS A 38 7.93 -2.56 16.30
N GLY A 39 7.34 -3.50 17.05
CA GLY A 39 7.13 -4.89 16.58
C GLY A 39 5.95 -5.01 15.63
N ILE A 40 5.89 -6.12 14.86
CA ILE A 40 4.86 -6.38 13.84
C ILE A 40 3.45 -6.29 14.44
N ALA A 41 3.19 -6.91 15.59
CA ALA A 41 1.90 -6.85 16.29
C ALA A 41 1.43 -5.42 16.60
N GLN A 42 2.34 -4.55 17.05
CA GLN A 42 2.00 -3.15 17.32
C GLN A 42 1.76 -2.35 16.05
N ILE A 43 2.51 -2.67 14.98
CA ILE A 43 2.32 -2.02 13.69
C ILE A 43 0.95 -2.40 13.12
N ALA A 44 0.62 -3.70 13.15
CA ALA A 44 -0.68 -4.26 12.75
C ALA A 44 -1.84 -3.55 13.45
N ASP A 45 -1.79 -3.48 14.79
CA ASP A 45 -2.79 -2.79 15.60
C ASP A 45 -2.92 -1.31 15.24
N GLU A 46 -1.80 -0.59 15.07
CA GLU A 46 -1.85 0.83 14.81
C GLU A 46 -2.16 1.24 13.35
N ILE A 47 -1.97 0.35 12.37
CA ILE A 47 -2.38 0.60 10.98
C ILE A 47 -3.72 -0.08 10.65
N GLU A 48 -4.36 -0.70 11.66
CA GLU A 48 -5.61 -1.45 11.55
C GLU A 48 -5.55 -2.56 10.49
N GLU A 49 -4.40 -3.24 10.40
CA GLU A 49 -4.17 -4.36 9.47
C GLU A 49 -3.76 -5.62 10.22
N SER A 50 -3.87 -6.77 9.56
CA SER A 50 -3.41 -8.04 10.11
C SER A 50 -1.88 -8.12 10.16
N GLU A 51 -1.34 -8.84 11.14
CA GLU A 51 0.09 -9.13 11.25
C GLU A 51 0.66 -9.79 10.00
N GLU A 52 -0.12 -10.66 9.35
CA GLU A 52 0.24 -11.31 8.09
C GLU A 52 0.44 -10.28 6.96
N THR A 53 -0.50 -9.35 6.79
CA THR A 53 -0.40 -8.26 5.81
C THR A 53 0.82 -7.38 6.08
N VAL A 54 1.04 -7.00 7.34
CA VAL A 54 2.22 -6.22 7.73
C VAL A 54 3.50 -6.97 7.37
N LEU A 55 3.57 -8.26 7.68
CA LEU A 55 4.74 -9.10 7.41
C LEU A 55 5.01 -9.26 5.91
N GLU A 56 3.97 -9.45 5.10
CA GLU A 56 4.07 -9.44 3.63
C GLU A 56 4.59 -8.10 3.11
N LEU A 57 4.06 -6.99 3.61
CA LEU A 57 4.48 -5.65 3.21
C LEU A 57 5.94 -5.37 3.61
N ILE A 58 6.39 -5.84 4.78
CA ILE A 58 7.80 -5.76 5.20
C ILE A 58 8.68 -6.56 4.23
N LYS A 59 8.32 -7.80 3.91
CA LYS A 59 9.06 -8.61 2.93
C LYS A 59 9.15 -7.92 1.57
N GLN A 60 8.05 -7.33 1.09
CA GLN A 60 8.07 -6.55 -0.15
C GLN A 60 9.01 -5.34 -0.05
N ILE A 61 8.98 -4.60 1.06
CA ILE A 61 9.87 -3.46 1.30
C ILE A 61 11.34 -3.88 1.28
N GLU A 62 11.68 -4.98 1.95
CA GLU A 62 13.05 -5.50 1.98
C GLU A 62 13.50 -6.04 0.63
N ALA A 63 12.61 -6.71 -0.09
CA ALA A 63 12.85 -7.16 -1.45
C ALA A 63 13.09 -5.96 -2.39
N GLU A 64 12.24 -4.94 -2.37
CA GLU A 64 12.42 -3.71 -3.18
C GLU A 64 13.71 -2.98 -2.84
N LYS A 65 14.19 -3.05 -1.58
CA LYS A 65 15.45 -2.42 -1.16
C LYS A 65 16.70 -3.18 -1.63
N GLN A 66 16.58 -4.47 -1.98
CA GLN A 66 17.69 -5.30 -2.48
C GLN A 66 17.89 -5.24 -4.01
N VAL A 67 16.94 -4.68 -4.77
CA VAL A 67 17.01 -4.60 -6.25
C VAL A 67 17.78 -3.36 -6.75
N ILE A 68 18.48 -2.64 -5.86
CA ILE A 68 19.26 -1.43 -6.18
C ILE A 68 20.73 -1.60 -5.84
#